data_AF-C5LJ71-F1
#
_entry.id   AF-C5LJ71-F1
#
_cell.length_a   1.000
_cell.length_b   1.000
_cell.length_c   1.000
_cell.angle_alpha   90.00
_cell.angle_beta   90.00
_cell.angle_gamma   90.00
#
_symmetry.space_group_name_H-M   'P 1'
#
loop_
_entity.id
_entity.type
_entity.pdbx_description
1 polymer ?
#
loop_
_entity_poly.entity_id
_entity_poly.type
_entity_poly.pdbx_seq_one_letter_code
_entity_poly.pdbx_strand_id
1 'polypeptide(L)'
;MTPNYLRGTHFEVWHQNCSKTDFEADRKALLDMFALVRPDEILHKFNSLTWDRSSRVVSFLTTLRRYMTNYNKTLPEDHKLSQTHMYKMIMDRLTANAPDGAKSVLRRRQPKTIQGVCEIFEDFKEKSSSKAAGALATGMPYENIPSEDHVTKLIDTFMTSQNAMVGSITKLLDQVKGRNSGRRPQKGKGRKRDPKCYLCCGDGHWAVACPHKKHDRGCFVCGSSDHLARSCPQFSSFVASIANKKSNGVSGNC
;
A
#
# COMPACT_ATOMS: atom_id res chain seq x y z
N MET A 1 34.14 -11.38 -38.80
CA MET A 1 34.79 -10.28 -38.05
C MET A 1 34.53 -10.50 -36.57
N THR A 2 35.57 -10.49 -35.73
CA THR A 2 35.41 -10.58 -34.26
C THR A 2 35.13 -9.19 -33.68
N PRO A 3 34.02 -9.00 -32.94
CA PRO A 3 33.68 -7.72 -32.32
C PRO A 3 34.56 -7.47 -31.10
N ASN A 4 35.55 -6.58 -31.23
CA ASN A 4 36.48 -6.19 -30.15
C ASN A 4 35.83 -5.43 -28.97
N TYR A 5 34.53 -5.14 -29.06
CA TYR A 5 33.78 -4.38 -28.05
C TYR A 5 33.02 -5.27 -27.05
N LEU A 6 32.79 -6.56 -27.36
CA LEU A 6 32.17 -7.50 -26.42
C LEU A 6 33.26 -8.12 -25.53
N ARG A 7 33.04 -8.15 -24.21
CA ARG A 7 33.97 -8.74 -23.24
C ARG A 7 33.27 -9.66 -22.25
N GLY A 8 34.02 -10.62 -21.73
CA GLY A 8 33.56 -11.57 -20.71
C GLY A 8 32.34 -12.36 -21.17
N THR A 9 31.35 -12.51 -20.29
CA THR A 9 30.12 -13.28 -20.53
C THR A 9 29.35 -12.83 -21.78
N HIS A 10 29.42 -11.56 -22.16
CA HIS A 10 28.75 -11.04 -23.36
C HIS A 10 29.39 -11.55 -24.65
N PHE A 11 30.72 -11.71 -24.66
CA PHE A 11 31.45 -12.30 -25.79
C PHE A 11 31.17 -13.80 -25.91
N GLU A 12 31.15 -14.51 -24.78
CA GLU A 12 30.85 -15.95 -24.72
C GLU A 12 29.48 -16.25 -25.34
N VAL A 13 28.45 -15.49 -24.93
CA VAL A 13 27.07 -15.64 -25.40
C VAL A 13 26.95 -15.31 -26.89
N TRP A 14 27.61 -14.24 -27.37
CA TRP A 14 27.66 -13.96 -28.80
C TRP A 14 28.38 -15.06 -29.58
N HIS A 15 29.50 -15.56 -29.07
CA HIS A 15 30.25 -16.60 -29.75
C HIS A 15 29.45 -17.89 -29.90
N GLN A 16 28.66 -18.26 -28.89
CA GLN A 16 27.92 -19.52 -28.87
C GLN A 16 26.57 -19.45 -29.59
N ASN A 17 25.91 -18.30 -29.60
CA ASN A 17 24.51 -18.20 -30.01
C ASN A 17 24.27 -17.34 -31.26
N CYS A 18 25.30 -16.69 -31.81
CA CYS A 18 25.19 -15.86 -33.00
C CYS A 18 25.85 -16.51 -34.22
N SER A 19 25.28 -16.25 -35.40
CA SER A 19 25.68 -16.80 -36.69
C SER A 19 27.02 -16.26 -37.19
N LYS A 20 27.40 -15.04 -36.77
CA LYS A 20 28.63 -14.32 -37.14
C LYS A 20 28.70 -13.92 -38.62
N THR A 21 27.64 -14.20 -39.37
CA THR A 21 27.52 -13.93 -40.80
C THR A 21 26.57 -12.78 -41.09
N ASP A 22 25.55 -12.57 -40.26
CA ASP A 22 24.58 -11.50 -40.38
C ASP A 22 24.54 -10.66 -39.10
N PHE A 23 24.99 -9.41 -39.21
CA PHE A 23 25.04 -8.48 -38.09
C PHE A 23 23.66 -8.18 -37.50
N GLU A 24 22.62 -8.06 -38.32
CA GLU A 24 21.29 -7.67 -37.86
C GLU A 24 20.59 -8.85 -37.18
N ALA A 25 20.80 -10.07 -37.69
CA ALA A 25 20.36 -11.30 -37.04
C ALA A 25 21.08 -11.52 -35.70
N ASP A 26 22.40 -11.31 -35.67
CA ASP A 26 23.21 -11.45 -34.45
C ASP A 26 22.85 -10.38 -33.41
N ARG A 27 22.63 -9.13 -33.83
CA ARG A 27 22.16 -8.03 -32.97
C ARG A 27 20.82 -8.37 -32.35
N LYS A 28 19.88 -8.89 -33.14
CA LYS A 28 18.56 -9.32 -32.65
C LYS A 28 18.68 -10.47 -31.65
N ALA A 29 19.49 -11.50 -31.95
CA ALA A 29 19.71 -12.62 -31.05
C ALA A 29 20.33 -12.18 -29.71
N LEU A 30 21.32 -11.29 -29.73
CA LEU A 30 21.89 -10.72 -28.51
C LEU A 30 20.88 -9.91 -27.72
N LEU A 31 20.08 -9.07 -28.39
CA LEU A 31 19.03 -8.32 -27.72
C LEU A 31 17.99 -9.25 -27.11
N ASP A 32 17.56 -10.31 -27.80
CA ASP A 32 16.59 -11.25 -27.26
C ASP A 32 17.14 -12.02 -26.04
N MET A 33 18.42 -12.41 -26.04
CA MET A 33 19.06 -13.10 -24.92
C MET A 33 19.34 -12.19 -23.71
N PHE A 34 19.85 -10.98 -23.95
CA PHE A 34 20.23 -10.05 -22.87
C PHE A 34 19.06 -9.19 -22.39
N ALA A 35 18.06 -8.96 -23.22
CA ALA A 35 16.83 -8.26 -22.85
C ALA A 35 15.73 -9.22 -22.40
N LEU A 36 16.07 -10.40 -21.85
CA LEU A 36 15.14 -11.27 -21.13
C LEU A 36 14.60 -10.56 -19.88
N VAL A 37 13.70 -9.61 -20.11
CA VAL A 37 12.84 -9.03 -19.09
C VAL A 37 11.76 -10.06 -18.84
N ARG A 38 11.91 -10.79 -17.72
CA ARG A 38 10.88 -11.73 -17.29
C ARG A 38 9.55 -10.99 -17.20
N PRO A 39 8.44 -11.52 -17.74
CA PRO A 39 7.14 -10.87 -17.69
C PRO A 39 6.80 -10.36 -16.27
N ASP A 40 7.08 -11.18 -15.25
CA ASP A 40 6.84 -10.85 -13.84
C ASP A 40 7.51 -9.56 -13.36
N GLU A 41 8.68 -9.21 -13.91
CA GLU A 41 9.38 -7.97 -13.55
C GLU A 41 8.60 -6.73 -14.02
N ILE A 42 8.01 -6.78 -15.21
CA ILE A 42 7.17 -5.69 -15.73
C ILE A 42 5.92 -5.54 -14.86
N LEU A 43 5.30 -6.65 -14.49
CA LEU A 43 4.13 -6.65 -13.61
C LEU A 43 4.48 -6.14 -12.20
N HIS A 44 5.64 -6.53 -11.66
CA HIS A 44 6.13 -6.00 -10.39
C HIS A 44 6.33 -4.48 -10.45
N LYS A 45 6.99 -3.98 -11.51
CA LYS A 45 7.15 -2.54 -11.74
C LYS A 45 5.81 -1.83 -11.85
N PHE A 46 4.84 -2.41 -12.56
CA PHE A 46 3.47 -1.88 -12.64
C PHE A 46 2.82 -1.78 -11.25
N ASN A 47 2.97 -2.82 -10.43
CA ASN A 47 2.44 -2.86 -9.06
C ASN A 47 3.18 -1.94 -8.08
N SER A 48 4.39 -1.48 -8.40
CA SER A 48 5.10 -0.46 -7.61
C SER A 48 4.81 0.98 -8.06
N LEU A 49 4.17 1.20 -9.22
CA LEU A 49 3.90 2.55 -9.72
C LEU A 49 2.96 3.33 -8.81
N THR A 50 3.43 4.46 -8.30
CA THR A 50 2.63 5.39 -7.50
C THR A 50 2.28 6.62 -8.31
N TRP A 51 1.06 7.14 -8.11
CA TRP A 51 0.67 8.41 -8.72
C TRP A 51 1.29 9.59 -7.96
N ASP A 52 2.12 10.38 -8.65
CA ASP A 52 2.58 11.68 -8.18
C ASP A 52 1.40 12.66 -8.24
N ARG A 53 0.87 13.04 -7.06
CA ARG A 53 -0.34 13.86 -6.91
C ARG A 53 -0.23 15.26 -7.52
N SER A 54 0.96 15.66 -7.99
CA SER A 54 1.17 16.86 -8.79
C SER A 54 0.58 16.73 -10.21
N SER A 55 0.68 15.54 -10.80
CA SER A 55 0.37 15.27 -12.21
C SER A 55 -1.12 15.01 -12.45
N ARG A 56 -1.61 15.16 -13.69
CA ARG A 56 -3.00 14.80 -14.05
C ARG A 56 -3.20 13.27 -13.94
N VAL A 57 -4.36 12.84 -13.49
CA VAL A 57 -4.71 11.42 -13.37
C VAL A 57 -4.63 10.72 -14.73
N VAL A 58 -5.01 11.43 -15.79
CA VAL A 58 -4.94 10.93 -17.18
C VAL A 58 -3.49 10.59 -17.60
N SER A 59 -2.50 11.36 -17.14
CA SER A 59 -1.10 11.08 -17.42
C SER A 59 -0.67 9.76 -16.76
N PHE A 60 -1.05 9.56 -15.50
CA PHE A 60 -0.80 8.32 -14.78
C PHE A 60 -1.51 7.11 -15.43
N LEU A 61 -2.79 7.27 -15.81
CA LEU A 61 -3.54 6.26 -16.55
C LEU A 61 -2.83 5.86 -17.85
N THR A 62 -2.28 6.83 -18.57
CA THR A 62 -1.55 6.59 -19.83
C THR A 62 -0.30 5.74 -19.57
N THR A 63 0.43 6.03 -18.49
CA THR A 63 1.55 5.20 -18.04
C THR A 63 1.10 3.78 -17.71
N LEU A 64 0.02 3.60 -16.94
CA LEU A 64 -0.51 2.28 -16.59
C LEU A 64 -0.92 1.47 -17.83
N ARG A 65 -1.62 2.09 -18.78
CA ARG A 65 -2.00 1.45 -20.05
C ARG A 65 -0.77 0.99 -20.82
N ARG A 66 0.25 1.83 -20.95
CA ARG A 66 1.50 1.47 -21.63
C ARG A 66 2.19 0.27 -20.99
N TYR A 67 2.26 0.23 -19.65
CA TYR A 67 2.84 -0.90 -18.92
C TYR A 67 2.08 -2.20 -19.17
N MET A 68 0.75 -2.19 -19.13
CA MET A 68 -0.06 -3.38 -19.39
C MET A 68 0.03 -3.85 -20.84
N THR A 69 0.01 -2.93 -21.80
CA THR A 69 0.21 -3.28 -23.22
C THR A 69 1.58 -3.90 -23.45
N ASN A 70 2.62 -3.37 -22.81
CA ASN A 70 3.97 -3.93 -22.94
C ASN A 70 4.10 -5.29 -22.26
N TYR A 71 3.52 -5.46 -21.07
CA TYR A 71 3.46 -6.76 -20.39
C TYR A 71 2.74 -7.81 -21.24
N ASN A 72 1.58 -7.45 -21.83
CA ASN A 72 0.82 -8.39 -22.65
C ASN A 72 1.56 -8.80 -23.94
N LYS A 73 2.50 -7.98 -24.42
CA LYS A 73 3.36 -8.31 -25.56
C LYS A 73 4.47 -9.30 -25.21
N THR A 74 4.89 -9.38 -23.94
CA THR A 74 5.93 -10.31 -23.50
C THR A 74 5.38 -11.67 -23.07
N LEU A 75 4.05 -11.80 -22.98
CA LEU A 75 3.40 -13.07 -22.66
C LEU A 75 3.31 -13.99 -23.88
N PRO A 76 3.44 -15.31 -23.69
CA PRO A 76 3.07 -16.30 -24.69
C PRO A 76 1.63 -16.13 -25.20
N GLU A 77 1.36 -16.53 -26.45
CA GLU A 77 0.05 -16.32 -27.10
C GLU A 77 -1.12 -16.96 -26.33
N ASP A 78 -0.91 -18.11 -25.71
CA ASP A 78 -1.88 -18.83 -24.89
C ASP A 78 -2.18 -18.16 -23.54
N HIS A 79 -1.27 -17.29 -23.08
CA HIS A 79 -1.38 -16.57 -21.82
C HIS A 79 -1.73 -15.09 -22.00
N LYS A 80 -2.01 -14.63 -23.23
CA LYS A 80 -2.36 -13.24 -23.48
C LYS A 80 -3.59 -12.82 -22.69
N LEU A 81 -3.45 -11.71 -21.99
CA LEU A 81 -4.53 -11.06 -21.27
C LEU A 81 -5.53 -10.47 -22.25
N SER A 82 -6.81 -10.73 -21.99
CA SER A 82 -7.90 -10.03 -22.66
C SER A 82 -7.90 -8.55 -22.28
N GLN A 83 -8.49 -7.72 -23.15
CA GLN A 83 -8.65 -6.30 -22.89
C GLN A 83 -9.38 -6.02 -21.57
N THR A 84 -10.38 -6.85 -21.25
CA THR A 84 -11.14 -6.78 -20.00
C THR A 84 -10.27 -7.04 -18.77
N HIS A 85 -9.38 -8.03 -18.81
CA HIS A 85 -8.47 -8.32 -17.70
C HIS A 85 -7.47 -7.18 -17.49
N MET A 86 -6.88 -6.65 -18.56
CA MET A 86 -5.98 -5.50 -18.46
C MET A 86 -6.70 -4.28 -17.87
N TYR A 87 -7.94 -4.01 -18.29
CA TYR A 87 -8.74 -2.92 -17.72
C TYR A 87 -9.01 -3.10 -16.23
N LYS A 88 -9.31 -4.32 -15.78
CA LYS A 88 -9.50 -4.63 -14.36
C LYS A 88 -8.24 -4.36 -13.55
N MET A 89 -7.07 -4.81 -14.02
CA MET A 89 -5.79 -4.56 -13.36
C MET A 89 -5.46 -3.06 -13.27
N ILE A 90 -5.74 -2.29 -14.33
CA ILE A 90 -5.57 -0.83 -14.33
C ILE A 90 -6.50 -0.16 -13.32
N MET A 91 -7.78 -0.58 -13.28
CA MET A 91 -8.77 -0.08 -12.33
C MET A 91 -8.37 -0.37 -10.89
N ASP A 92 -7.89 -1.57 -10.61
CA ASP A 92 -7.41 -1.98 -9.28
C ASP A 92 -6.20 -1.13 -8.88
N ARG A 93 -5.27 -0.89 -9.82
CA ARG A 93 -4.09 -0.05 -9.56
C ARG A 93 -4.43 1.42 -9.35
N LEU A 94 -5.34 1.98 -10.14
CA LEU A 94 -5.88 3.32 -9.91
C LEU A 94 -6.49 3.40 -8.52
N THR A 95 -7.41 2.51 -8.20
CA THR A 95 -8.10 2.46 -6.90
C THR A 95 -7.13 2.35 -5.72
N ALA A 96 -6.06 1.57 -5.84
CA ALA A 96 -5.01 1.47 -4.83
C ALA A 96 -4.28 2.81 -4.58
N ASN A 97 -4.18 3.64 -5.60
CA ASN A 97 -3.59 4.99 -5.56
C ASN A 97 -4.61 6.10 -5.25
N ALA A 98 -5.86 5.74 -4.90
CA ALA A 98 -6.90 6.72 -4.61
C ALA A 98 -6.50 7.67 -3.46
N PRO A 99 -6.73 8.98 -3.60
CA PRO A 99 -6.69 9.91 -2.48
C PRO A 99 -7.62 9.45 -1.34
N ASP A 100 -7.25 9.74 -0.09
CA ASP A 100 -7.99 9.21 1.07
C ASP A 100 -9.45 9.66 1.11
N GLY A 101 -9.74 10.89 0.66
CA GLY A 101 -11.12 11.37 0.50
C GLY A 101 -11.90 10.62 -0.57
N ALA A 102 -11.25 10.25 -1.68
CA ALA A 102 -11.87 9.59 -2.83
C ALA A 102 -12.25 8.13 -2.54
N LYS A 103 -11.52 7.42 -1.67
CA LYS A 103 -11.80 6.02 -1.30
C LYS A 103 -13.22 5.79 -0.82
N SER A 104 -13.78 6.73 -0.05
CA SER A 104 -15.15 6.64 0.45
C SER A 104 -16.20 6.75 -0.67
N VAL A 105 -15.93 7.60 -1.66
CA VAL A 105 -16.80 7.82 -2.82
C VAL A 105 -16.72 6.65 -3.79
N LEU A 106 -15.53 6.11 -4.03
CA LEU A 106 -15.34 4.91 -4.87
C LEU A 106 -16.14 3.72 -4.34
N ARG A 107 -16.13 3.49 -3.01
CA ARG A 107 -16.93 2.42 -2.39
C ARG A 107 -18.44 2.61 -2.55
N ARG A 108 -18.92 3.86 -2.55
CA ARG A 108 -20.35 4.18 -2.68
C ARG A 108 -20.83 4.14 -4.13
N ARG A 109 -20.09 4.76 -5.05
CA ARG A 109 -20.47 4.89 -6.46
C ARG A 109 -20.16 3.64 -7.28
N GLN A 110 -19.19 2.83 -6.87
CA GLN A 110 -18.73 1.63 -7.58
C GLN A 110 -18.61 1.83 -9.09
N PRO A 111 -17.77 2.77 -9.55
CA PRO A 111 -17.60 3.04 -10.97
C PRO A 111 -17.10 1.80 -11.71
N LYS A 112 -17.79 1.44 -12.80
CA LYS A 112 -17.44 0.30 -13.66
C LYS A 112 -16.48 0.67 -14.79
N THR A 113 -16.23 1.96 -15.00
CA THR A 113 -15.39 2.47 -16.07
C THR A 113 -14.17 3.20 -15.51
N ILE A 114 -13.04 3.10 -16.22
CA ILE A 114 -11.81 3.87 -15.91
C ILE A 114 -12.10 5.36 -15.85
N GLN A 115 -12.92 5.85 -16.78
CA GLN A 115 -13.32 7.24 -16.85
C GLN A 115 -13.99 7.71 -15.55
N GLY A 116 -14.95 6.94 -15.03
CA GLY A 116 -15.63 7.28 -13.79
C GLY A 116 -14.71 7.28 -12.57
N VAL A 117 -13.66 6.44 -12.55
CA VAL A 117 -12.63 6.49 -11.49
C VAL A 117 -11.76 7.74 -11.62
N CYS A 118 -11.32 8.07 -12.84
CA CYS A 118 -10.49 9.24 -13.09
C CYS A 118 -11.20 10.55 -12.73
N GLU A 119 -12.48 10.69 -13.06
CA GLU A 119 -13.31 11.84 -12.69
C GLU A 119 -13.35 12.03 -11.17
N ILE A 120 -13.58 10.94 -10.42
CA ILE A 120 -13.56 10.98 -8.95
C ILE A 120 -12.17 11.37 -8.41
N PHE A 121 -11.08 11.04 -9.10
CA PHE A 121 -9.74 11.40 -8.61
C PHE A 121 -9.45 12.89 -8.80
N GLU A 122 -9.81 13.44 -9.95
CA GLU A 122 -9.61 14.86 -10.24
C GLU A 122 -10.45 15.75 -9.30
N ASP A 123 -11.71 15.37 -9.01
CA ASP A 123 -12.59 16.05 -8.04
C ASP A 123 -11.99 16.17 -6.62
N PHE A 124 -11.09 15.25 -6.27
CA PHE A 124 -10.44 15.18 -4.96
C PHE A 124 -9.00 15.69 -4.98
N LYS A 125 -8.41 15.90 -6.16
CA LYS A 125 -7.11 16.55 -6.32
C LYS A 125 -7.20 18.02 -5.90
N GLU A 126 -8.23 18.74 -6.35
CA GLU A 126 -8.43 20.17 -6.07
C GLU A 126 -8.71 20.46 -4.58
N LYS A 127 -9.40 19.54 -3.90
CA LYS A 127 -9.73 19.66 -2.46
C LYS A 127 -8.52 19.46 -1.53
N SER A 128 -7.43 18.87 -2.03
CA SER A 128 -6.17 18.77 -1.28
C SER A 128 -5.29 20.01 -1.39
N SER A 129 -5.54 20.88 -2.38
CA SER A 129 -4.71 22.07 -2.66
C SER A 129 -5.26 23.37 -2.05
N SER A 130 -6.48 23.36 -1.51
CA SER A 130 -7.18 24.56 -1.00
C SER A 130 -6.76 25.00 0.42
N LYS A 131 -5.64 24.50 0.95
CA LYS A 131 -5.06 24.98 2.22
C LYS A 131 -3.63 25.55 2.12
N ALA A 132 -3.06 25.70 0.92
CA ALA A 132 -1.68 26.15 0.76
C ALA A 132 -1.37 26.98 -0.50
N ALA A 133 -2.35 27.61 -1.15
CA ALA A 133 -2.09 28.47 -2.31
C ALA A 133 -2.62 29.89 -2.08
N GLY A 134 -1.99 30.58 -1.14
CA GLY A 134 -2.12 32.02 -0.94
C GLY A 134 -0.75 32.68 -1.05
N ALA A 135 -0.08 32.55 -2.20
CA ALA A 135 0.99 33.45 -2.64
C ALA A 135 1.44 33.11 -4.08
N LEU A 136 1.27 34.11 -4.95
CA LEU A 136 2.08 34.40 -6.14
C LEU A 136 1.93 33.49 -7.37
N ALA A 137 0.98 33.86 -8.22
CA ALA A 137 1.08 33.66 -9.66
C ALA A 137 1.01 35.03 -10.34
N THR A 138 2.16 35.69 -10.44
CA THR A 138 2.40 36.74 -11.45
C THR A 138 3.64 36.31 -12.20
N GLY A 139 3.48 35.94 -13.47
CA GLY A 139 4.59 35.60 -14.35
C GLY A 139 5.47 36.83 -14.61
N MET A 140 6.77 36.62 -14.75
CA MET A 140 7.67 37.60 -15.35
C MET A 140 8.62 36.93 -16.35
N PRO A 141 9.03 37.67 -17.40
CA PRO A 141 9.79 37.14 -18.52
C PRO A 141 11.26 36.94 -18.15
N TYR A 142 11.91 36.09 -18.94
CA TYR A 142 13.34 35.79 -18.89
C TYR A 142 14.14 37.01 -19.35
N GLU A 143 14.80 37.72 -18.41
CA GLU A 143 16.07 38.42 -18.59
C GLU A 143 16.53 39.10 -17.28
N ASN A 144 17.50 38.48 -16.61
CA ASN A 144 18.62 39.10 -15.89
C ASN A 144 19.40 38.02 -15.14
N ILE A 145 20.70 37.88 -15.45
CA ILE A 145 21.61 37.00 -14.72
C ILE A 145 21.83 37.63 -13.33
N PRO A 146 21.43 36.99 -12.21
CA PRO A 146 21.63 37.56 -10.89
C PRO A 146 23.12 37.68 -10.56
N SER A 147 23.53 38.78 -9.90
CA SER A 147 24.90 38.93 -9.43
C SER A 147 25.29 37.81 -8.46
N GLU A 148 26.59 37.49 -8.38
CA GLU A 148 27.11 36.37 -7.59
C GLU A 148 26.63 36.41 -6.11
N ASP A 149 26.51 37.63 -5.54
CA ASP A 149 25.98 37.90 -4.20
C ASP A 149 24.51 37.49 -4.01
N HIS A 150 23.70 37.54 -5.06
CA HIS A 150 22.30 37.14 -5.00
C HIS A 150 22.17 35.61 -5.05
N VAL A 151 23.00 34.95 -5.87
CA VAL A 151 23.04 33.49 -5.95
C VAL A 151 23.52 32.89 -4.64
N THR A 152 24.56 33.46 -4.02
CA THR A 152 25.05 33.03 -2.69
C THR A 152 24.00 33.19 -1.60
N LYS A 153 23.26 34.31 -1.56
CA LYS A 153 22.15 34.49 -0.61
C LYS A 153 21.03 33.47 -0.79
N LEU A 154 20.70 33.10 -2.04
CA LEU A 154 19.70 32.07 -2.31
C LEU A 154 20.18 30.68 -1.87
N ILE A 155 21.46 30.36 -2.10
CA ILE A 155 22.08 29.13 -1.63
C ILE A 155 22.07 29.08 -0.10
N ASP A 156 22.46 30.16 0.60
CA ASP A 156 22.46 30.21 2.06
C ASP A 156 21.05 30.08 2.65
N THR A 157 20.07 30.76 2.07
CA THR A 157 18.67 30.65 2.49
C THR A 157 18.16 29.22 2.33
N PHE A 158 18.54 28.57 1.22
CA PHE A 158 18.19 27.19 0.94
C PHE A 158 18.88 26.23 1.91
N MET A 159 20.18 26.37 2.14
CA MET A 159 20.95 25.54 3.08
C MET A 159 20.45 25.71 4.52
N THR A 160 20.06 26.93 4.92
CA THR A 160 19.48 27.20 6.23
C THR A 160 18.13 26.49 6.40
N SER A 161 17.30 26.48 5.35
CA SER A 161 16.01 25.76 5.35
C SER A 161 16.19 24.23 5.43
N GLN A 162 17.20 23.69 4.74
CA GLN A 162 17.54 22.27 4.79
C GLN A 162 18.11 21.88 6.16
N ASN A 163 18.98 22.69 6.75
CA ASN A 163 19.55 22.42 8.06
C ASN A 163 18.48 22.43 9.16
N ALA A 164 17.45 23.27 9.06
CA ALA A 164 16.30 23.24 9.95
C ALA A 164 15.46 21.94 9.80
N MET A 165 15.31 21.44 8.57
CA MET A 165 14.65 20.16 8.29
C MET A 165 15.46 18.98 8.86
N VAL A 166 16.78 18.96 8.64
CA VAL A 166 17.69 17.95 9.19
C VAL A 166 17.70 17.98 10.72
N GLY A 167 17.64 19.17 11.34
CA GLY A 167 17.47 19.35 12.78
C GLY A 167 16.15 18.78 13.32
N SER A 168 15.09 18.80 12.51
CA SER A 168 13.80 18.21 12.86
C SER A 168 13.82 16.68 12.72
N ILE A 169 14.50 16.15 11.70
CA ILE A 169 14.67 14.71 11.48
C ILE A 169 15.57 14.09 12.56
N THR A 170 16.66 14.75 12.94
CA THR A 170 17.56 14.29 14.03
C THR A 170 16.83 14.23 15.37
N LYS A 171 16.02 15.25 15.72
CA LYS A 171 15.15 15.20 16.90
C LYS A 171 14.14 14.05 16.86
N LEU A 172 13.59 13.72 15.69
CA LEU A 172 12.69 12.57 15.53
C LEU A 172 13.44 11.24 15.67
N LEU A 173 14.68 11.14 15.18
CA LEU A 173 15.52 9.94 15.34
C LEU A 173 15.91 9.70 16.81
N ASP A 174 16.21 10.76 17.57
CA ASP A 174 16.46 10.66 19.00
C ASP A 174 15.20 10.23 19.78
N GLN A 175 14.02 10.70 19.37
CA GLN A 175 12.74 10.23 19.92
C GLN A 175 12.44 8.76 19.60
N VAL A 176 12.97 8.23 18.50
CA VAL A 176 12.85 6.80 18.15
C VAL A 176 13.86 5.96 18.94
N LYS A 177 15.09 6.44 19.13
CA LYS A 177 16.10 5.77 19.97
C LYS A 177 15.70 5.70 21.45
N GLY A 178 15.03 6.73 21.98
CA GLY A 178 14.51 6.75 23.35
C GLY A 178 13.26 5.89 23.61
N ARG A 179 12.70 5.21 22.59
CA ARG A 179 11.50 4.37 22.72
C ARG A 179 11.78 2.90 23.03
N ASN A 180 13.03 2.46 23.02
CA ASN A 180 13.37 1.03 23.15
C ASN A 180 13.75 0.57 24.57
N SER A 181 13.66 1.44 25.57
CA SER A 181 13.81 1.06 26.98
C SER A 181 12.52 1.37 27.76
N GLY A 182 11.61 0.40 27.77
CA GLY A 182 10.55 0.27 28.78
C GLY A 182 9.26 1.03 28.52
N ARG A 183 8.32 0.46 27.74
CA ARG A 183 6.91 0.88 27.79
C ARG A 183 5.94 -0.30 27.89
N ARG A 184 5.48 -0.47 29.13
CA ARG A 184 4.20 -1.05 29.58
C ARG A 184 3.03 -0.56 28.68
N PRO A 185 2.05 -1.40 28.31
CA PRO A 185 1.05 -1.01 27.31
C PRO A 185 0.05 -0.02 27.90
N GLN A 186 -0.04 1.19 27.30
CA GLN A 186 -1.07 2.17 27.63
C GLN A 186 -2.25 2.11 26.66
N LYS A 187 -3.41 2.10 27.31
CA LYS A 187 -4.80 1.99 26.84
C LYS A 187 -5.20 3.17 25.95
N GLY A 188 -5.63 2.87 24.72
CA GLY A 188 -6.30 3.84 23.85
C GLY A 188 -7.66 4.25 24.42
N LYS A 189 -8.00 5.54 24.29
CA LYS A 189 -9.32 6.11 24.64
C LYS A 189 -10.39 5.64 23.64
N GLY A 190 -10.82 4.39 23.77
CA GLY A 190 -12.09 3.91 23.25
C GLY A 190 -13.21 4.31 24.20
N ARG A 191 -14.39 4.65 23.65
CA ARG A 191 -15.62 4.87 24.43
C ARG A 191 -15.75 3.75 25.48
N LYS A 192 -15.89 4.11 26.77
CA LYS A 192 -16.11 3.15 27.86
C LYS A 192 -17.43 2.41 27.57
N ARG A 193 -17.35 1.28 26.89
CA ARG A 193 -18.40 0.27 26.93
C ARG A 193 -18.18 -0.49 28.22
N ASP A 194 -19.21 -0.58 29.04
CA ASP A 194 -19.15 -1.42 30.23
C ASP A 194 -18.80 -2.86 29.81
N PRO A 195 -17.87 -3.51 30.53
CA PRO A 195 -17.41 -4.84 30.16
C PRO A 195 -18.56 -5.83 30.31
N LYS A 196 -19.00 -6.41 29.19
CA LYS A 196 -20.03 -7.47 29.15
C LYS A 196 -19.36 -8.82 28.98
N CYS A 197 -19.73 -9.77 29.84
CA CYS A 197 -19.21 -11.13 29.81
C CYS A 197 -19.98 -11.99 28.82
N TYR A 198 -19.31 -12.46 27.77
CA TYR A 198 -19.92 -13.33 26.75
C TYR A 198 -20.05 -14.80 27.18
N LEU A 199 -19.58 -15.18 28.37
CA LEU A 199 -19.73 -16.54 28.91
C LEU A 199 -20.99 -16.69 29.77
N CYS A 200 -21.22 -15.75 30.68
CA CYS A 200 -22.32 -15.80 31.64
C CYS A 200 -23.38 -14.72 31.41
N CYS A 201 -23.20 -13.86 30.42
CA CYS A 201 -24.05 -12.70 30.12
C CYS A 201 -24.16 -11.69 31.29
N GLY A 202 -23.20 -11.69 32.22
CA GLY A 202 -23.13 -10.72 33.31
C GLY A 202 -22.37 -9.45 32.90
N ASP A 203 -22.69 -8.33 33.54
CA ASP A 203 -21.99 -7.06 33.34
C ASP A 203 -20.86 -6.88 34.38
N GLY A 204 -19.99 -5.90 34.14
CA GLY A 204 -18.92 -5.53 35.07
C GLY A 204 -17.62 -6.36 34.94
N HIS A 205 -17.57 -7.38 34.09
CA HIS A 205 -16.36 -8.18 33.86
C HIS A 205 -16.28 -8.76 32.42
N TRP A 206 -15.06 -9.08 31.99
CA TRP A 206 -14.81 -9.79 30.74
C TRP A 206 -14.83 -11.31 30.94
N ALA A 207 -15.02 -12.07 29.87
CA ALA A 207 -14.96 -13.54 29.86
C ALA A 207 -13.75 -14.14 30.63
N VAL A 208 -12.59 -13.49 30.53
CA VAL A 208 -11.34 -13.90 31.20
C VAL A 208 -11.42 -13.83 32.73
N ALA A 209 -12.20 -12.88 33.25
CA ALA A 209 -12.44 -12.66 34.67
C ALA A 209 -13.79 -13.22 35.14
N CYS A 210 -14.41 -14.09 34.34
CA CYS A 210 -15.69 -14.68 34.69
C CYS A 210 -15.53 -15.69 35.85
N PRO A 211 -16.29 -15.57 36.95
CA PRO A 211 -16.22 -16.51 38.07
C PRO A 211 -16.76 -17.91 37.71
N HIS A 212 -17.49 -18.03 36.59
CA HIS A 212 -18.04 -19.30 36.12
C HIS A 212 -17.13 -20.01 35.11
N LYS A 213 -15.99 -19.43 34.69
CA LYS A 213 -15.07 -20.10 33.77
C LYS A 213 -14.54 -21.39 34.42
N LYS A 214 -14.41 -22.46 33.63
CA LYS A 214 -13.89 -23.75 34.12
C LYS A 214 -12.37 -23.87 33.97
N HIS A 215 -11.78 -23.12 33.03
CA HIS A 215 -10.36 -23.19 32.70
C HIS A 215 -9.78 -21.80 32.50
N ASP A 216 -8.47 -21.65 32.75
CA ASP A 216 -7.76 -20.37 32.61
C ASP A 216 -7.05 -20.18 31.26
N ARG A 217 -6.82 -21.27 30.52
CA ARG A 217 -6.16 -21.25 29.20
C ARG A 217 -6.98 -22.05 28.18
N GLY A 218 -6.88 -21.67 26.92
CA GLY A 218 -7.66 -22.26 25.83
C GLY A 218 -9.16 -21.91 25.94
N CYS A 219 -10.01 -22.83 25.51
CA CYS A 219 -11.45 -22.72 25.64
C CYS A 219 -11.86 -22.66 27.12
N PHE A 220 -12.45 -21.53 27.54
CA PHE A 220 -12.88 -21.33 28.94
C PHE A 220 -13.98 -22.30 29.43
N VAL A 221 -14.58 -23.10 28.53
CA VAL A 221 -15.61 -24.09 28.83
C VAL A 221 -15.06 -25.51 28.96
N CYS A 222 -14.13 -25.94 28.09
CA CYS A 222 -13.61 -27.31 28.04
C CYS A 222 -12.08 -27.45 28.08
N GLY A 223 -11.33 -26.35 28.03
CA GLY A 223 -9.87 -26.32 28.13
C GLY A 223 -9.09 -26.60 26.83
N SER A 224 -9.76 -27.01 25.74
CA SER A 224 -9.09 -27.25 24.45
C SER A 224 -8.51 -25.96 23.85
N SER A 225 -7.33 -26.05 23.22
CA SER A 225 -6.70 -24.96 22.47
C SER A 225 -7.22 -24.78 21.05
N ASP A 226 -7.99 -25.74 20.52
CA ASP A 226 -8.40 -25.75 19.11
C ASP A 226 -9.51 -24.75 18.80
N HIS A 227 -10.26 -24.30 19.81
CA HIS A 227 -11.39 -23.40 19.63
C HIS A 227 -11.55 -22.43 20.80
N LEU A 228 -12.24 -21.33 20.52
CA LEU A 228 -12.65 -20.36 21.54
C LEU A 228 -14.00 -20.77 22.16
N ALA A 229 -14.30 -20.28 23.36
CA ALA A 229 -15.50 -20.64 24.11
C ALA A 229 -16.80 -20.54 23.29
N ARG A 230 -16.94 -19.53 22.42
CA ARG A 230 -18.13 -19.33 21.57
C ARG A 230 -18.33 -20.42 20.52
N SER A 231 -17.26 -21.11 20.13
CA SER A 231 -17.27 -22.22 19.17
C SER A 231 -17.15 -23.57 19.88
N CYS A 232 -17.30 -23.61 21.20
CA CYS A 232 -17.23 -24.85 21.96
C CYS A 232 -18.51 -25.67 21.72
N PRO A 233 -18.41 -26.96 21.39
CA PRO A 233 -19.60 -27.82 21.25
C PRO A 233 -20.38 -27.94 22.56
N GLN A 234 -19.72 -27.72 23.70
CA GLN A 234 -20.33 -27.71 25.04
C GLN A 234 -20.77 -26.32 25.50
N PHE A 235 -20.77 -25.30 24.63
CA PHE A 235 -21.11 -23.93 25.02
C PHE A 235 -22.58 -23.81 25.46
N SER A 236 -23.51 -24.42 24.74
CA SER A 236 -24.95 -24.34 25.04
C SER A 236 -25.31 -25.00 26.37
N SER A 237 -24.79 -26.20 26.62
CA SER A 237 -24.98 -26.94 27.88
C SER A 237 -24.37 -26.20 29.06
N PHE A 238 -23.20 -25.59 28.87
CA PHE A 238 -22.53 -24.76 29.87
C PHE A 238 -23.31 -23.49 30.20
N VAL A 239 -23.79 -22.73 29.21
CA VAL A 239 -24.60 -21.52 29.45
C VAL A 239 -25.91 -21.87 30.15
N ALA A 240 -26.58 -22.97 29.76
CA ALA A 240 -27.78 -23.45 30.44
C ALA A 240 -27.51 -23.79 31.92
N SER A 241 -26.35 -24.39 32.24
CA SER A 241 -25.96 -24.69 33.62
C SER A 241 -25.69 -23.43 34.46
N ILE A 242 -25.27 -22.33 33.84
CA ILE A 242 -25.08 -21.02 34.50
C ILE A 242 -26.43 -20.31 34.67
N ALA A 243 -27.31 -20.38 33.67
CA ALA A 243 -28.64 -19.80 33.72
C ALA A 243 -29.50 -20.43 34.82
N ASN A 244 -29.40 -21.75 35.02
CA ASN A 244 -30.09 -22.44 36.11
C ASN A 244 -29.62 -22.01 37.51
N LYS A 245 -28.40 -21.48 37.65
CA LYS A 245 -27.90 -20.87 38.89
C LYS A 245 -28.35 -19.42 39.09
N LYS A 246 -28.91 -18.78 38.06
CA LYS A 246 -29.29 -17.35 38.01
C LYS A 246 -30.78 -17.08 38.22
N SER A 247 -31.56 -18.04 38.73
CA SER A 247 -33.03 -17.92 38.91
C SER A 247 -33.49 -16.93 40.00
N ASN A 248 -32.82 -15.78 40.13
CA ASN A 248 -33.30 -14.61 40.85
C ASN A 248 -32.91 -13.27 40.18
N GLY A 249 -32.70 -13.20 38.85
CA GLY A 249 -32.50 -11.90 38.22
C GLY A 249 -32.23 -11.89 36.71
N VAL A 250 -33.26 -11.46 35.97
CA VAL A 250 -33.26 -10.82 34.64
C VAL A 250 -32.60 -11.57 33.48
N SER A 251 -33.47 -12.09 32.62
CA SER A 251 -33.20 -12.61 31.27
C SER A 251 -32.82 -11.50 30.30
N GLY A 252 -31.58 -11.53 29.78
CA GLY A 252 -31.13 -10.71 28.66
C GLY A 252 -30.45 -11.58 27.60
N ASN A 253 -31.07 -11.72 26.43
CA ASN A 253 -30.45 -12.37 25.27
C ASN A 253 -29.16 -11.64 24.88
N CYS A 254 -28.11 -12.41 24.59
CA CYS A 254 -26.81 -11.95 24.11
C CYS A 254 -26.46 -12.64 22.79
#